data_AF-A0A8I1HUD3-F1
#
_entry.id   AF-A0A8I1HUD3-F1
#
_cell.length_a   1.000
_cell.length_b   1.000
_cell.length_c   1.000
_cell.angle_alpha   90.00
_cell.angle_beta   90.00
_cell.angle_gamma   90.00
#
_symmetry.space_group_name_H-M   'P 1'
#
loop_
_entity.id
_entity.type
_entity.pdbx_description
1 polymer ?
#
loop_
_entity_poly.entity_id
_entity_poly.type
_entity_poly.pdbx_seq_one_letter_code
_entity_poly.pdbx_strand_id
1 'polypeptide(L)'
;MKQFFAKRCNGRRSGAGNKGMSCRKARLSEKNGRGPMRVCEINGNRTHCARLASMGVYPGSEIELLCPARGDTCLIRVHGGTISLDRCTSDNIVVTE
;
A
#
# COMPACT_ATOMS: atom_id res chain seq x y z
N MET A 1 -24.06 -6.80 13.27
CA MET A 1 -22.74 -7.45 13.07
C MET A 1 -22.37 -7.32 11.59
N LYS A 2 -21.48 -6.39 11.21
CA LYS A 2 -21.13 -6.15 9.81
C LYS A 2 -19.97 -7.06 9.42
N GLN A 3 -20.29 -8.08 8.64
CA GLN A 3 -19.34 -9.05 8.09
C GLN A 3 -18.52 -8.38 6.97
N PHE A 4 -17.26 -8.05 7.24
CA PHE A 4 -16.32 -7.66 6.20
C PHE A 4 -15.80 -8.92 5.52
N PHE A 5 -16.33 -9.20 4.33
CA PHE A 5 -15.89 -10.28 3.47
C PHE A 5 -14.40 -10.11 3.15
N ALA A 6 -13.60 -11.07 3.63
CA ALA A 6 -12.22 -11.26 3.24
C ALA A 6 -12.15 -11.49 1.72
N LYS A 7 -11.63 -10.52 0.97
CA LYS A 7 -11.22 -10.75 -0.41
C LYS A 7 -9.96 -11.62 -0.40
N ARG A 8 -10.21 -12.88 -0.74
CA ARG A 8 -9.25 -13.96 -0.94
C ARG A 8 -8.22 -13.56 -2.00
N CYS A 9 -6.99 -13.24 -1.61
CA CYS A 9 -5.88 -13.12 -2.56
C CYS A 9 -5.49 -14.53 -3.00
N ASN A 10 -6.00 -14.96 -4.15
CA ASN A 10 -5.60 -16.21 -4.77
C ASN A 10 -4.61 -15.91 -5.89
N GLY A 11 -3.42 -16.51 -5.79
CA GLY A 11 -2.35 -16.31 -6.77
C GLY A 11 -2.72 -16.78 -8.18
N ARG A 12 -2.05 -16.14 -9.15
CA ARG A 12 -1.89 -16.51 -10.57
C ARG A 12 -3.13 -16.39 -11.47
N ARG A 13 -3.11 -15.38 -12.36
CA ARG A 13 -3.13 -15.59 -13.83
C ARG A 13 -2.95 -14.27 -14.60
N SER A 14 -2.06 -14.33 -15.59
CA SER A 14 -1.98 -13.46 -16.76
C SER A 14 -3.28 -13.52 -17.56
N GLY A 15 -3.73 -12.40 -18.16
CA GLY A 15 -4.84 -12.40 -19.11
C GLY A 15 -5.54 -11.04 -19.22
N ALA A 16 -5.75 -10.62 -20.46
CA ALA A 16 -6.03 -9.26 -20.89
C ALA A 16 -7.45 -8.72 -20.63
N GLY A 17 -7.58 -7.39 -20.72
CA GLY A 17 -8.73 -6.74 -21.35
C GLY A 17 -9.85 -6.23 -20.44
N ASN A 18 -9.76 -4.95 -20.05
CA ASN A 18 -10.89 -4.02 -20.09
C ASN A 18 -10.38 -2.58 -19.98
N LYS A 19 -10.87 -1.67 -20.84
CA LYS A 19 -10.58 -0.23 -20.78
C LYS A 19 -11.30 0.40 -19.58
N GLY A 20 -10.84 0.07 -18.37
CA GLY A 20 -11.14 0.78 -17.15
C GLY A 20 -9.96 1.68 -16.82
N MET A 21 -10.23 2.93 -16.46
CA MET A 21 -9.31 3.92 -15.91
C MET A 21 -8.06 3.24 -15.31
N SER A 22 -6.88 3.41 -15.93
CA SER A 22 -5.70 2.65 -15.53
C SER A 22 -5.38 3.00 -14.08
N CYS A 23 -5.77 2.15 -13.12
CA CYS A 23 -5.30 2.27 -11.75
C CYS A 23 -3.79 2.06 -11.83
N ARG A 24 -3.04 3.17 -11.86
CA ARG A 24 -1.57 3.16 -11.89
C ARG A 24 -1.11 2.64 -10.53
N LYS A 25 -1.03 1.32 -10.43
CA LYS A 25 -0.41 0.63 -9.31
C LYS A 25 1.09 0.91 -9.37
N ALA A 26 1.63 1.45 -8.30
CA ALA A 26 3.06 1.67 -8.15
C ALA A 26 3.50 1.22 -6.77
N ARG A 27 4.78 0.88 -6.61
CA ARG A 27 5.34 0.69 -5.28
C ARG A 27 5.42 2.04 -4.56
N LEU A 28 5.23 2.02 -3.25
CA LEU A 28 5.32 3.24 -2.45
C LEU A 28 6.72 3.89 -2.56
N SER A 29 7.77 3.09 -2.69
CA SER A 29 9.15 3.53 -2.89
C SER A 29 9.41 4.24 -4.22
N GLU A 30 8.64 3.92 -5.26
CA GLU A 30 8.75 4.53 -6.60
C GLU A 30 7.97 5.84 -6.70
N LYS A 31 7.19 6.18 -5.67
CA LYS A 31 6.33 7.36 -5.69
C LYS A 31 7.10 8.61 -5.27
N ASN A 32 7.19 9.55 -6.22
CA ASN A 32 7.82 10.86 -5.99
C ASN A 32 6.82 11.97 -5.62
N GLY A 33 5.53 11.75 -5.86
CA GLY A 33 4.46 12.71 -5.55
C GLY A 33 4.02 12.63 -4.09
N ARG A 34 3.61 13.76 -3.50
CA ARG A 34 2.98 13.81 -2.17
C ARG A 34 1.47 13.75 -2.32
N GLY A 35 0.79 13.36 -1.25
CA GLY A 35 -0.66 13.42 -1.16
C GLY A 35 -1.32 12.08 -0.83
N PRO A 36 -2.67 12.08 -0.81
CA PRO A 36 -3.46 10.91 -0.45
C PRO A 36 -3.34 9.83 -1.52
N MET A 37 -3.34 8.58 -1.07
CA MET A 37 -3.31 7.39 -1.91
C MET A 37 -3.91 6.21 -1.15
N ARG A 38 -4.21 5.14 -1.89
CA ARG A 38 -4.83 3.95 -1.33
C ARG A 38 -3.92 2.75 -1.45
N VAL A 39 -3.78 1.99 -0.37
CA VAL A 39 -3.04 0.73 -0.37
C VAL A 39 -3.85 -0.30 -1.13
N CYS A 40 -3.27 -0.88 -2.17
CA CYS A 40 -3.87 -1.96 -2.95
C CYS A 40 -3.45 -3.34 -2.45
N GLU A 41 -2.17 -3.48 -2.12
CA GLU A 41 -1.56 -4.77 -1.83
C GLU A 41 -0.33 -4.58 -0.93
N ILE A 42 -0.07 -5.57 -0.09
CA ILE A 42 1.11 -5.64 0.76
C ILE A 42 1.76 -6.99 0.53
N ASN A 43 2.99 -6.98 0.05
CA ASN A 43 3.83 -8.14 -0.15
C ASN A 43 4.65 -8.44 1.11
N GLY A 44 5.06 -9.69 1.28
CA GLY A 44 5.89 -10.14 2.39
C GLY A 44 5.30 -11.29 3.19
N ASN A 45 5.93 -11.60 4.32
CA ASN A 45 5.50 -12.69 5.18
C ASN A 45 4.32 -12.29 6.10
N ARG A 46 3.69 -13.28 6.74
CA ARG A 46 2.53 -13.06 7.61
C ARG A 46 2.82 -12.07 8.75
N THR A 47 4.02 -12.11 9.33
CA THR A 47 4.43 -11.23 10.44
C THR A 47 4.56 -9.79 9.98
N HIS A 48 5.13 -9.56 8.79
CA HIS A 48 5.27 -8.25 8.17
C HIS A 48 3.90 -7.62 7.89
N CYS A 49 2.99 -8.38 7.26
CA CYS A 49 1.64 -7.91 6.98
C CYS A 49 0.86 -7.62 8.28
N ALA A 50 0.99 -8.48 9.30
CA ALA A 50 0.35 -8.24 10.60
C ALA A 50 0.87 -6.97 11.29
N ARG A 51 2.19 -6.73 11.22
CA ARG A 51 2.81 -5.51 11.74
C ARG A 51 2.27 -4.27 11.03
N LEU A 52 2.26 -4.25 9.70
CA LEU A 52 1.72 -3.14 8.92
C LEU A 52 0.23 -2.89 9.23
N ALA A 53 -0.56 -3.95 9.30
CA ALA A 53 -1.98 -3.86 9.64
C ALA A 53 -2.21 -3.27 11.04
N SER A 54 -1.38 -3.64 12.03
CA SER A 54 -1.45 -3.08 13.39
C SER A 54 -1.16 -1.57 13.44
N MET A 55 -0.41 -1.06 12.46
CA MET A 55 -0.14 0.36 12.29
C MET A 55 -1.17 1.07 11.38
N GLY A 56 -2.23 0.37 10.95
CA GLY A 56 -3.27 0.92 10.08
C GLY A 56 -2.98 0.82 8.58
N VAL A 57 -1.90 0.13 8.18
CA VAL A 57 -1.52 -0.05 6.78
C VAL A 57 -1.97 -1.43 6.31
N TYR A 58 -3.04 -1.50 5.54
CA TYR A 58 -3.62 -2.75 5.04
C TYR A 58 -4.32 -2.54 3.69
N PRO A 59 -4.53 -3.58 2.86
CA PRO A 59 -5.25 -3.42 1.59
C PRO A 59 -6.61 -2.73 1.77
N GLY A 60 -6.78 -1.62 1.05
CA GLY A 60 -7.96 -0.76 1.10
C GLY A 60 -7.83 0.46 2.02
N SER A 61 -6.81 0.55 2.87
CA SER A 61 -6.57 1.71 3.74
C SER A 61 -6.13 2.93 2.94
N GLU A 62 -6.57 4.11 3.38
CA GLU A 62 -6.12 5.39 2.86
C GLU A 62 -4.90 5.86 3.67
N ILE A 63 -3.86 6.26 2.95
CA ILE A 63 -2.63 6.81 3.52
C ILE A 63 -2.28 8.09 2.77
N GLU A 64 -1.45 8.93 3.36
CA GLU A 64 -0.96 10.12 2.70
C GLU A 64 0.56 10.14 2.73
N LEU A 65 1.18 10.27 1.57
CA LEU A 65 2.64 10.37 1.46
C LEU A 65 3.04 11.81 1.75
N LEU A 66 3.67 12.01 2.90
CA LEU A 66 4.18 13.31 3.35
C LEU A 66 5.54 13.60 2.74
N CYS A 67 6.44 12.62 2.80
CA CYS A 67 7.78 12.69 2.22
C CYS A 67 8.04 11.45 1.38
N PRO A 68 8.22 11.58 0.05
CA PRO A 68 8.66 10.48 -0.81
C PRO A 68 10.05 9.99 -0.40
N ALA A 69 10.39 8.75 -0.75
CA ALA A 69 11.67 8.14 -0.41
C ALA A 69 12.83 8.88 -1.10
N ARG A 70 13.38 9.90 -0.44
CA ARG A 70 14.66 10.53 -0.82
C ARG A 70 15.78 9.82 -0.05
N GLY A 71 16.11 8.61 -0.49
CA GLY A 71 17.06 7.72 0.19
C GLY A 71 16.38 6.43 0.65
N ASP A 72 16.59 6.03 1.91
CA ASP A 72 16.16 4.73 2.43
C ASP A 72 14.85 4.75 3.22
N THR A 73 14.23 5.92 3.42
CA THR A 73 12.99 6.03 4.20
C THR A 73 11.98 6.98 3.57
N CYS A 74 10.69 6.66 3.68
CA CYS A 74 9.58 7.56 3.38
C CYS A 74 8.71 7.83 4.62
N LEU A 75 7.98 8.93 4.61
CA LEU A 75 7.05 9.31 5.68
C LEU A 75 5.62 9.28 5.17
N ILE A 76 4.78 8.49 5.83
CA ILE A 76 3.35 8.41 5.53
C ILE A 76 2.52 8.84 6.73
N ARG A 77 1.32 9.34 6.48
CA ARG A 77 0.28 9.58 7.48
C ARG A 77 -0.83 8.55 7.31
N VAL A 78 -1.24 7.93 8.40
CA VAL A 78 -2.33 6.95 8.45
C VAL A 78 -3.10 7.10 9.77
N HIS A 79 -4.42 7.16 9.70
CA HIS A 79 -5.30 7.41 10.87
C HIS A 79 -4.88 8.60 11.76
N GLY A 80 -4.30 9.64 11.17
CA GLY A 80 -3.81 10.82 11.90
C GLY A 80 -2.43 10.65 12.57
N GLY A 81 -1.85 9.45 12.56
CA GLY A 81 -0.47 9.18 12.98
C GLY A 81 0.51 9.26 11.82
N THR A 82 1.77 9.60 12.09
CA THR A 82 2.86 9.60 11.12
C THR A 82 3.77 8.40 11.35
N ILE A 83 4.09 7.67 10.28
CA ILE A 83 4.95 6.50 10.30
C ILE A 83 6.11 6.71 9.32
N SER A 84 7.32 6.42 9.77
CA SER A 84 8.48 6.24 8.91
C SER A 84 8.57 4.79 8.46
N LEU A 85 8.70 4.60 7.15
CA LEU A 85 8.90 3.29 6.53
C LEU A 85 10.26 3.27 5.87
N ASP A 86 11.01 2.19 6.08
CA ASP A 86 12.23 1.93 5.35
C ASP A 86 11.95 1.48 3.90
N ARG A 87 13.00 1.43 3.09
CA ARG A 87 12.94 1.07 1.68
C ARG A 87 12.43 -0.35 1.47
N CYS A 88 12.89 -1.32 2.28
CA CYS A 88 12.44 -2.70 2.16
C CYS A 88 10.94 -2.83 2.46
N THR A 89 10.45 -2.10 3.46
CA THR A 89 9.02 -2.06 3.79
C THR A 89 8.21 -1.37 2.69
N SER A 90 8.66 -0.21 2.20
CA SER A 90 7.95 0.56 1.16
C SER A 90 7.96 -0.10 -0.23
N ASP A 91 8.99 -0.88 -0.58
CA ASP A 91 9.04 -1.70 -1.81
C ASP A 91 7.96 -2.80 -1.82
N ASN A 92 7.52 -3.22 -0.64
CA ASN A 92 6.50 -4.26 -0.47
C ASN A 92 5.08 -3.71 -0.48
N ILE A 93 4.88 -2.38 -0.41
CA ILE A 93 3.55 -1.76 -0.38
C ILE A 93 3.22 -1.24 -1.78
N VAL A 94 2.10 -1.71 -2.32
CA VAL A 94 1.58 -1.26 -3.62
C VAL A 94 0.42 -0.31 -3.39
N VAL A 95 0.48 0.85 -4.02
CA VAL A 95 -0.51 1.92 -3.89
C VAL A 95 -1.12 2.31 -5.22
N THR A 96 -2.30 2.93 -5.16
CA THR A 96 -2.96 3.62 -6.28
C THR A 96 -3.29 5.04 -5.86
N GLU A 97 -3.17 5.96 -6.81
CA GLU A 97 -3.78 7.30 -6.72
C GLU A 97 -5.31 7.22 -6.77
#